data_AF-A0A3N2FYM7-F1
#
_entry.id   AF-A0A3N2FYM7-F1
#
_cell.length_a   1.000
_cell.length_b   1.000
_cell.length_c   1.000
_cell.angle_alpha   90.00
_cell.angle_beta   90.00
_cell.angle_gamma   90.00
#
_symmetry.space_group_name_H-M   'P 1'
#
loop_
_entity.id
_entity.type
_entity.pdbx_description
1 polymer ?
#
loop_
_entity_poly.entity_id
_entity_poly.type
_entity_poly.pdbx_seq_one_letter_code
_entity_poly.pdbx_strand_id
1 'polypeptide(L)'
;MTPLHPARTLVSGAVVLVTAGALLLGATPALAAGPGQVPTTVATAANVFTDALVSGEQLAPGESIASVGGGYRFVLQTDGNAVTYDASGRATFSTGTEGRGDRLVMQADGNLVIYAADGRPVWFTGTDGEAGAAVRIQSDGNLVVSRANGSPAWASSIGTTIAAPPTDFLYPTESLRPNQRLTSGDGRFTAVMQGDGNFVGYGPNGVTWSTGTSGAGNRLVLQEDGNAVIYGADGSAKWATGTSGSGVRMNLDNTGRLVLYSIEDTVIWSSRIAFPSSTLFAPAALYAGEGLRSGNGAYRATMQADGNFVVSGRTGPIWTTGTSTSGDFLSIDENGYMAVAGQGRASWSVLPRYFVNAGPAVPPFRLVMQDDGNLVQYDGRGRASWSSR
;
A
#
# COMPACT_ATOMS: atom_id res chain seq x y z
N MET A 1 -50.20 2.14 58.64
CA MET A 1 -51.33 2.09 57.69
C MET A 1 -50.75 2.17 56.28
N THR A 2 -51.21 1.32 55.37
CA THR A 2 -51.13 1.41 53.90
C THR A 2 -51.94 2.62 53.37
N PRO A 3 -51.97 3.00 52.06
CA PRO A 3 -51.59 2.31 50.79
C PRO A 3 -50.54 3.09 49.94
N LEU A 4 -50.14 2.77 48.68
CA LEU A 4 -50.36 1.68 47.69
C LEU A 4 -49.17 1.59 46.68
N HIS A 5 -49.24 0.67 45.72
CA HIS A 5 -48.42 0.50 44.49
C HIS A 5 -49.39 0.18 43.31
N PRO A 6 -49.05 0.33 41.99
CA PRO A 6 -48.22 -0.62 41.21
C PRO A 6 -47.26 0.07 40.18
N ALA A 7 -46.15 -0.46 39.67
CA ALA A 7 -45.69 -1.83 39.31
C ALA A 7 -46.11 -2.31 37.89
N ARG A 8 -45.11 -2.54 37.00
CA ARG A 8 -45.19 -3.34 35.76
C ARG A 8 -43.85 -4.04 35.47
N THR A 9 -43.89 -5.11 34.67
CA THR A 9 -43.07 -6.32 34.89
C THR A 9 -42.12 -6.66 33.73
N LEU A 10 -41.02 -7.36 34.04
CA LEU A 10 -40.18 -8.12 33.10
C LEU A 10 -40.92 -9.33 32.49
N VAL A 11 -40.52 -9.76 31.30
CA VAL A 11 -40.71 -11.14 30.83
C VAL A 11 -39.44 -11.64 30.14
N SER A 12 -38.86 -12.71 30.68
CA SER A 12 -38.02 -13.65 29.94
C SER A 12 -38.81 -14.94 29.75
N GLY A 13 -38.52 -15.72 28.70
CA GLY A 13 -39.20 -16.98 28.45
C GLY A 13 -38.40 -17.93 27.59
N ALA A 14 -37.92 -19.02 28.20
CA ALA A 14 -37.45 -20.22 27.52
C ALA A 14 -38.24 -21.41 28.09
N VAL A 15 -38.70 -22.32 27.22
CA VAL A 15 -39.41 -23.56 27.65
C VAL A 15 -38.93 -24.74 26.78
N VAL A 16 -38.96 -25.92 27.40
CA VAL A 16 -38.28 -27.16 26.99
C VAL A 16 -39.23 -28.17 26.32
N LEU A 17 -38.63 -29.09 25.57
CA LEU A 17 -39.14 -30.30 24.92
C LEU A 17 -39.99 -31.24 25.83
N VAL A 18 -41.08 -31.82 25.31
CA VAL A 18 -41.66 -33.10 25.80
C VAL A 18 -42.19 -33.94 24.62
N THR A 19 -42.01 -35.27 24.69
CA THR A 19 -42.34 -36.28 23.67
C THR A 19 -43.56 -37.15 24.02
N ALA A 20 -44.42 -37.44 23.04
CA ALA A 20 -45.25 -38.65 22.89
C ALA A 20 -45.96 -38.58 21.50
N GLY A 21 -46.30 -39.65 20.77
CA GLY A 21 -46.11 -41.09 20.99
C GLY A 21 -47.30 -41.88 20.44
N ALA A 22 -47.12 -42.67 19.37
CA ALA A 22 -48.08 -43.71 18.94
C ALA A 22 -47.42 -44.71 17.98
N LEU A 23 -47.58 -46.00 18.27
CA LEU A 23 -47.11 -47.14 17.48
C LEU A 23 -48.34 -47.96 17.07
N LEU A 24 -48.42 -48.45 15.82
CA LEU A 24 -49.31 -49.56 15.44
C LEU A 24 -48.83 -50.23 14.14
N LEU A 25 -48.90 -51.57 14.12
CA LEU A 25 -48.39 -52.46 13.06
C LEU A 25 -49.52 -52.94 12.13
N GLY A 26 -49.22 -53.27 10.86
CA GLY A 26 -50.20 -53.87 9.96
C GLY A 26 -49.67 -54.34 8.59
N ALA A 27 -49.33 -55.64 8.50
CA ALA A 27 -49.36 -56.57 7.36
C ALA A 27 -48.95 -56.17 5.91
N THR A 28 -48.13 -57.05 5.30
CA THR A 28 -47.87 -57.24 3.85
C THR A 28 -48.89 -58.24 3.24
N PRO A 29 -48.85 -58.64 1.93
CA PRO A 29 -48.13 -58.13 0.73
C PRO A 29 -49.06 -57.90 -0.51
N ALA A 30 -48.53 -57.42 -1.65
CA ALA A 30 -48.87 -57.88 -3.02
C ALA A 30 -48.08 -57.11 -4.11
N LEU A 31 -47.72 -57.79 -5.22
CA LEU A 31 -47.11 -57.15 -6.40
C LEU A 31 -48.16 -56.61 -7.37
N ALA A 32 -47.89 -55.43 -7.95
CA ALA A 32 -48.34 -55.07 -9.29
C ALA A 32 -47.29 -54.15 -9.93
N ALA A 33 -46.75 -54.55 -11.09
CA ALA A 33 -45.72 -53.79 -11.79
C ALA A 33 -46.33 -52.79 -12.78
N GLY A 34 -45.75 -51.59 -12.83
CA GLY A 34 -45.96 -50.60 -13.89
C GLY A 34 -44.68 -49.78 -14.07
N PRO A 35 -44.34 -49.32 -15.29
CA PRO A 35 -43.09 -48.62 -15.56
C PRO A 35 -43.12 -47.17 -15.06
N GLY A 36 -42.99 -47.00 -13.74
CA GLY A 36 -42.86 -45.72 -13.07
C GLY A 36 -41.46 -45.13 -13.21
N GLN A 37 -41.37 -44.09 -14.05
CA GLN A 37 -40.31 -43.09 -14.19
C GLN A 37 -39.02 -43.25 -13.34
N VAL A 38 -37.87 -43.27 -14.02
CA VAL A 38 -36.53 -43.07 -13.47
C VAL A 38 -36.53 -41.88 -12.48
N PRO A 39 -35.91 -41.98 -11.30
CA PRO A 39 -35.77 -40.83 -10.41
C PRO A 39 -34.93 -39.76 -11.11
N THR A 40 -35.59 -38.68 -11.55
CA THR A 40 -34.92 -37.48 -12.02
C THR A 40 -34.16 -36.87 -10.86
N THR A 41 -32.84 -37.06 -10.84
CA THR A 41 -31.92 -36.33 -9.96
C THR A 41 -31.98 -34.85 -10.30
N VAL A 42 -32.84 -34.12 -9.58
CA VAL A 42 -32.92 -32.66 -9.66
C VAL A 42 -31.72 -32.06 -8.95
N ALA A 43 -30.88 -31.39 -9.75
CA ALA A 43 -29.86 -30.40 -9.42
C ALA A 43 -28.54 -30.72 -10.14
N THR A 44 -28.49 -30.41 -11.44
CA THR A 44 -27.23 -29.91 -12.00
C THR A 44 -26.86 -28.68 -11.19
N ALA A 45 -25.87 -28.81 -10.30
CA ALA A 45 -25.26 -27.67 -9.65
C ALA A 45 -24.87 -26.66 -10.74
N ALA A 46 -25.25 -25.39 -10.56
CA ALA A 46 -24.82 -24.35 -11.48
C ALA A 46 -23.29 -24.40 -11.57
N ASN A 47 -22.74 -24.45 -12.78
CA ASN A 47 -21.30 -24.42 -12.98
C ASN A 47 -20.75 -23.11 -12.42
N VAL A 48 -20.26 -23.16 -11.18
CA VAL A 48 -19.38 -22.15 -10.63
C VAL A 48 -18.04 -22.36 -11.34
N PHE A 49 -17.94 -21.85 -12.56
CA PHE A 49 -16.66 -21.65 -13.20
C PHE A 49 -15.89 -20.64 -12.34
N THR A 50 -15.03 -21.15 -11.45
CA THR A 50 -14.07 -20.30 -10.79
C THR A 50 -13.10 -19.82 -11.87
N ASP A 51 -13.14 -18.51 -12.12
CA ASP A 51 -12.17 -17.85 -12.99
C ASP A 51 -10.85 -17.59 -12.26
N ALA A 52 -10.70 -18.14 -11.06
CA ALA A 52 -9.59 -17.93 -10.14
C ALA A 52 -9.22 -19.19 -9.35
N LEU A 53 -8.01 -19.19 -8.79
CA LEU A 53 -7.61 -20.02 -7.66
C LEU A 53 -7.19 -19.09 -6.52
N VAL A 54 -7.70 -19.31 -5.31
CA VAL A 54 -7.31 -18.56 -4.11
C VAL A 54 -6.21 -19.29 -3.31
N SER A 55 -5.61 -18.60 -2.35
CA SER A 55 -4.58 -19.14 -1.44
C SER A 55 -4.95 -20.52 -0.87
N GLY A 56 -4.16 -21.54 -1.22
CA GLY A 56 -4.32 -22.93 -0.80
C GLY A 56 -4.92 -23.86 -1.86
N GLU A 57 -5.53 -23.30 -2.92
CA GLU A 57 -6.11 -24.09 -4.01
C GLU A 57 -5.06 -24.54 -5.04
N GLN A 58 -5.39 -25.60 -5.77
CA GLN A 58 -4.51 -26.21 -6.76
C GLN A 58 -5.30 -26.77 -7.96
N LEU A 59 -4.59 -26.97 -9.08
CA LEU A 59 -5.04 -27.76 -10.22
C LEU A 59 -4.18 -29.02 -10.34
N ALA A 60 -4.84 -30.16 -10.50
CA ALA A 60 -4.27 -31.42 -10.94
C ALA A 60 -4.25 -31.51 -12.50
N PRO A 61 -3.54 -32.48 -13.09
CA PRO A 61 -3.45 -32.61 -14.55
C PRO A 61 -4.82 -32.93 -15.16
N GLY A 62 -5.24 -32.11 -16.12
CA GLY A 62 -6.56 -32.11 -16.74
C GLY A 62 -7.51 -31.03 -16.21
N GLU A 63 -7.24 -30.44 -15.03
CA GLU A 63 -8.10 -29.42 -14.42
C GLU A 63 -7.80 -28.01 -14.94
N SER A 64 -8.82 -27.13 -14.91
CA SER A 64 -8.74 -25.81 -15.50
C SER A 64 -9.67 -24.77 -14.86
N ILE A 65 -9.22 -23.51 -14.86
CA ILE A 65 -10.06 -22.34 -14.61
C ILE A 65 -10.43 -21.66 -15.95
N ALA A 66 -11.56 -20.96 -16.00
CA ALA A 66 -12.07 -20.32 -17.22
C ALA A 66 -12.54 -18.90 -16.98
N SER A 67 -12.24 -17.98 -17.90
CA SER A 67 -12.61 -16.56 -17.78
C SER A 67 -14.13 -16.39 -17.68
N VAL A 68 -14.61 -15.39 -16.93
CA VAL A 68 -16.03 -15.00 -16.97
C VAL A 68 -16.47 -14.72 -18.41
N GLY A 69 -17.54 -15.37 -18.85
CA GLY A 69 -18.01 -15.34 -20.24
C GLY A 69 -17.44 -16.44 -21.15
N GLY A 70 -16.53 -17.29 -20.66
CA GLY A 70 -16.09 -18.52 -21.34
C GLY A 70 -15.12 -18.34 -22.52
N GLY A 71 -14.60 -17.13 -22.75
CA GLY A 71 -13.74 -16.82 -23.89
C GLY A 71 -12.31 -17.39 -23.81
N TYR A 72 -11.82 -17.71 -22.61
CA TYR A 72 -10.48 -18.23 -22.36
C TYR A 72 -10.48 -19.30 -21.27
N ARG A 73 -9.53 -20.23 -21.34
CA ARG A 73 -9.33 -21.32 -20.37
C ARG A 73 -7.86 -21.51 -20.06
N PHE A 74 -7.49 -21.51 -18.78
CA PHE A 74 -6.15 -21.87 -18.30
C PHE A 74 -6.21 -23.28 -17.68
N VAL A 75 -5.41 -24.20 -18.22
CA VAL A 75 -5.43 -25.64 -17.89
C VAL A 75 -4.03 -26.13 -17.54
N LEU A 76 -3.90 -26.94 -16.49
CA LEU A 76 -2.73 -27.80 -16.32
C LEU A 76 -2.98 -29.07 -17.14
N GLN A 77 -2.21 -29.29 -18.20
CA GLN A 77 -2.42 -30.39 -19.12
C GLN A 77 -1.89 -31.72 -18.56
N THR A 78 -2.37 -32.84 -19.10
CA THR A 78 -1.94 -34.20 -18.69
C THR A 78 -0.51 -34.55 -19.11
N ASP A 79 0.16 -33.69 -19.89
CA ASP A 79 1.60 -33.77 -20.19
C ASP A 79 2.46 -32.93 -19.21
N GLY A 80 1.84 -32.29 -18.21
CA GLY A 80 2.51 -31.45 -17.20
C GLY A 80 2.70 -29.98 -17.60
N ASN A 81 2.31 -29.56 -18.80
CA ASN A 81 2.40 -28.16 -19.21
C ASN A 81 1.17 -27.34 -18.76
N ALA A 82 1.34 -26.13 -18.24
CA ALA A 82 0.21 -25.24 -17.96
C ALA A 82 0.04 -24.21 -19.09
N VAL A 83 -1.16 -24.14 -19.67
CA VAL A 83 -1.42 -23.41 -20.92
C VAL A 83 -2.73 -22.64 -20.85
N THR A 84 -2.71 -21.39 -21.32
CA THR A 84 -3.91 -20.60 -21.60
C THR A 84 -4.31 -20.78 -23.06
N TYR A 85 -5.57 -21.11 -23.30
CA TYR A 85 -6.19 -21.21 -24.61
C TYR A 85 -7.28 -20.15 -24.78
N ASP A 86 -7.38 -19.60 -26.00
CA ASP A 86 -8.52 -18.80 -26.42
C ASP A 86 -9.70 -19.68 -26.91
N ALA A 87 -10.86 -19.05 -27.16
CA ALA A 87 -12.08 -19.72 -27.62
C ALA A 87 -11.95 -20.49 -28.94
N SER A 88 -10.90 -20.25 -29.74
CA SER A 88 -10.61 -21.02 -30.97
C SER A 88 -9.72 -22.24 -30.73
N GLY A 89 -9.27 -22.46 -29.49
CA GLY A 89 -8.33 -23.52 -29.12
C GLY A 89 -6.86 -23.20 -29.42
N ARG A 90 -6.54 -21.94 -29.71
CA ARG A 90 -5.15 -21.49 -29.89
C ARG A 90 -4.53 -21.13 -28.54
N ALA A 91 -3.31 -21.60 -28.29
CA ALA A 91 -2.55 -21.27 -27.09
C ALA A 91 -2.08 -19.80 -27.12
N THR A 92 -2.31 -19.06 -26.04
CA THR A 92 -1.91 -17.66 -25.86
C THR A 92 -0.80 -17.48 -24.83
N PHE A 93 -0.66 -18.41 -23.89
CA PHE A 93 0.40 -18.48 -22.89
C PHE A 93 0.73 -19.94 -22.57
N SER A 94 1.99 -20.24 -22.24
CA SER A 94 2.48 -21.57 -21.89
C SER A 94 3.62 -21.46 -20.88
N THR A 95 3.63 -22.27 -19.83
CA THR A 95 4.71 -22.30 -18.83
C THR A 95 5.95 -23.07 -19.29
N GLY A 96 5.83 -23.90 -20.33
CA GLY A 96 6.92 -24.74 -20.80
C GLY A 96 7.35 -25.77 -19.76
N THR A 97 6.38 -26.39 -19.06
CA THR A 97 6.60 -27.41 -18.00
C THR A 97 6.27 -28.82 -18.46
N GLU A 98 6.19 -29.04 -19.77
CA GLU A 98 6.02 -30.36 -20.38
C GLU A 98 7.00 -31.41 -19.83
N GLY A 99 6.49 -32.62 -19.63
CA GLY A 99 7.18 -33.76 -19.01
C GLY A 99 7.61 -33.56 -17.55
N ARG A 100 7.26 -32.43 -16.91
CA ARG A 100 7.84 -32.00 -15.63
C ARG A 100 6.83 -31.49 -14.61
N GLY A 101 5.66 -30.99 -15.01
CA GLY A 101 4.60 -30.60 -14.09
C GLY A 101 3.70 -31.76 -13.67
N ASP A 102 3.30 -31.77 -12.41
CA ASP A 102 2.40 -32.74 -11.77
C ASP A 102 1.21 -32.03 -11.08
N ARG A 103 1.44 -30.86 -10.48
CA ARG A 103 0.37 -30.01 -9.93
C ARG A 103 0.74 -28.54 -9.95
N LEU A 104 -0.25 -27.66 -10.06
CA LEU A 104 -0.13 -26.20 -9.98
C LEU A 104 -0.84 -25.72 -8.72
N VAL A 105 -0.19 -24.88 -7.91
CA VAL A 105 -0.68 -24.49 -6.57
C VAL A 105 -0.60 -22.97 -6.41
N MET A 106 -1.70 -22.35 -5.99
CA MET A 106 -1.70 -20.98 -5.49
C MET A 106 -1.32 -21.03 -4.00
N GLN A 107 -0.06 -20.77 -3.67
CA GLN A 107 0.46 -20.96 -2.32
C GLN A 107 -0.02 -19.87 -1.35
N ALA A 108 -0.02 -20.19 -0.05
CA ALA A 108 -0.45 -19.27 1.01
C ALA A 108 0.48 -18.06 1.22
N ASP A 109 1.73 -18.14 0.73
CA ASP A 109 2.70 -17.04 0.71
C ASP A 109 2.49 -16.07 -0.48
N GLY A 110 1.54 -16.36 -1.38
CA GLY A 110 1.25 -15.53 -2.56
C GLY A 110 1.93 -15.97 -3.85
N ASN A 111 2.75 -17.02 -3.84
CA ASN A 111 3.40 -17.54 -5.04
C ASN A 111 2.50 -18.53 -5.81
N LEU A 112 2.49 -18.47 -7.14
CA LEU A 112 1.83 -19.47 -7.98
C LEU A 112 2.89 -20.41 -8.56
N VAL A 113 2.84 -21.69 -8.20
CA VAL A 113 3.96 -22.63 -8.43
C VAL A 113 3.50 -23.93 -9.06
N ILE A 114 4.23 -24.40 -10.06
CA ILE A 114 4.10 -25.75 -10.63
C ILE A 114 5.17 -26.64 -10.00
N TYR A 115 4.74 -27.78 -9.47
CA TYR A 115 5.60 -28.81 -8.89
C TYR A 115 5.67 -30.03 -9.79
N ALA A 116 6.81 -30.71 -9.77
CA ALA A 116 6.96 -32.08 -10.25
C ALA A 116 6.46 -33.09 -9.19
N ALA A 117 6.27 -34.35 -9.60
CA ALA A 117 5.78 -35.44 -8.75
C ALA A 117 6.70 -35.78 -7.56
N ASP A 118 7.98 -35.38 -7.60
CA ASP A 118 8.94 -35.46 -6.49
C ASP A 118 8.81 -34.31 -5.47
N GLY A 119 7.89 -33.37 -5.71
CA GLY A 119 7.67 -32.17 -4.89
C GLY A 119 8.62 -31.01 -5.19
N ARG A 120 9.48 -31.11 -6.22
CA ARG A 120 10.39 -30.02 -6.62
C ARG A 120 9.66 -28.98 -7.48
N PRO A 121 9.83 -27.66 -7.23
CA PRO A 121 9.27 -26.64 -8.09
C PRO A 121 9.95 -26.66 -9.47
N VAL A 122 9.15 -26.53 -10.53
CA VAL A 122 9.61 -26.50 -11.94
C VAL A 122 9.29 -25.19 -12.66
N TRP A 123 8.34 -24.41 -12.15
CA TRP A 123 8.01 -23.05 -12.59
C TRP A 123 7.30 -22.30 -11.45
N PHE A 124 7.49 -20.97 -11.36
CA PHE A 124 6.84 -20.13 -10.36
C PHE A 124 6.72 -18.66 -10.82
N THR A 125 5.77 -17.91 -10.26
CA THR A 125 5.59 -16.47 -10.58
C THR A 125 6.56 -15.53 -9.88
N GLY A 126 7.14 -15.95 -8.74
CA GLY A 126 8.05 -15.12 -7.94
C GLY A 126 7.32 -14.07 -7.11
N THR A 127 6.07 -14.37 -6.73
CA THR A 127 5.18 -13.49 -5.95
C THR A 127 5.10 -13.93 -4.48
N ASP A 128 6.13 -14.62 -3.98
CA ASP A 128 6.25 -14.95 -2.57
C ASP A 128 6.35 -13.70 -1.68
N GLY A 129 5.67 -13.75 -0.54
CA GLY A 129 5.47 -12.61 0.37
C GLY A 129 4.16 -11.86 0.17
N GLU A 130 3.45 -12.08 -0.94
CA GLU A 130 2.13 -11.49 -1.26
C GLU A 130 0.97 -12.31 -0.64
N ALA A 131 1.05 -12.61 0.66
CA ALA A 131 0.12 -13.50 1.35
C ALA A 131 -1.35 -13.07 1.17
N GLY A 132 -2.22 -14.04 0.83
CA GLY A 132 -3.62 -13.79 0.47
C GLY A 132 -3.84 -13.35 -0.99
N ALA A 133 -2.80 -13.40 -1.85
CA ALA A 133 -2.97 -13.29 -3.29
C ALA A 133 -3.81 -14.45 -3.88
N ALA A 134 -4.33 -14.22 -5.07
CA ALA A 134 -5.08 -15.19 -5.87
C ALA A 134 -4.71 -15.04 -7.35
N VAL A 135 -4.68 -16.14 -8.11
CA VAL A 135 -4.54 -16.10 -9.57
C VAL A 135 -5.92 -16.07 -10.22
N ARG A 136 -6.09 -15.27 -11.28
CA ARG A 136 -7.35 -15.10 -12.02
C ARG A 136 -7.10 -15.06 -13.54
N ILE A 137 -7.94 -15.74 -14.32
CA ILE A 137 -7.96 -15.63 -15.78
C ILE A 137 -8.99 -14.57 -16.21
N GLN A 138 -8.50 -13.48 -16.79
CA GLN A 138 -9.32 -12.33 -17.19
C GLN A 138 -10.04 -12.59 -18.52
N SER A 139 -11.07 -11.79 -18.81
CA SER A 139 -11.90 -11.91 -20.03
C SER A 139 -11.18 -11.55 -21.34
N ASP A 140 -9.98 -10.96 -21.24
CA ASP A 140 -9.05 -10.70 -22.36
C ASP A 140 -8.02 -11.83 -22.55
N GLY A 141 -8.04 -12.87 -21.71
CA GLY A 141 -7.13 -14.01 -21.75
C GLY A 141 -5.85 -13.84 -20.92
N ASN A 142 -5.69 -12.72 -20.21
CA ASN A 142 -4.54 -12.52 -19.34
C ASN A 142 -4.71 -13.27 -18.00
N LEU A 143 -3.74 -14.12 -17.67
CA LEU A 143 -3.63 -14.73 -16.35
C LEU A 143 -2.88 -13.78 -15.41
N VAL A 144 -3.51 -13.38 -14.31
CA VAL A 144 -2.98 -12.38 -13.35
C VAL A 144 -2.96 -12.97 -11.95
N VAL A 145 -1.81 -12.88 -11.27
CA VAL A 145 -1.77 -13.02 -9.80
C VAL A 145 -2.07 -11.66 -9.22
N SER A 146 -3.18 -11.51 -8.51
CA SER A 146 -3.56 -10.28 -7.80
C SER A 146 -3.27 -10.42 -6.31
N ARG A 147 -2.69 -9.38 -5.70
CA ARG A 147 -2.53 -9.23 -4.25
C ARG A 147 -3.88 -9.22 -3.54
N ALA A 148 -3.87 -9.40 -2.22
CA ALA A 148 -5.06 -9.27 -1.37
C ALA A 148 -5.80 -7.92 -1.51
N ASN A 149 -5.12 -6.84 -1.93
CA ASN A 149 -5.72 -5.53 -2.23
C ASN A 149 -6.25 -5.38 -3.69
N GLY A 150 -6.31 -6.48 -4.45
CA GLY A 150 -6.79 -6.52 -5.84
C GLY A 150 -5.75 -6.15 -6.91
N SER A 151 -4.64 -5.52 -6.54
CA SER A 151 -3.62 -5.05 -7.51
C SER A 151 -2.78 -6.20 -8.10
N PRO A 152 -2.30 -6.09 -9.35
CA PRO A 152 -1.56 -7.18 -10.00
C PRO A 152 -0.13 -7.30 -9.46
N ALA A 153 0.26 -8.50 -9.04
CA ALA A 153 1.60 -8.89 -8.60
C ALA A 153 2.41 -9.62 -9.70
N TRP A 154 1.73 -10.22 -10.68
CA TRP A 154 2.33 -10.84 -11.87
C TRP A 154 1.26 -10.94 -12.97
N ALA A 155 1.65 -10.88 -14.24
CA ALA A 155 0.74 -11.11 -15.37
C ALA A 155 1.40 -11.85 -16.53
N SER A 156 0.67 -12.79 -17.13
CA SER A 156 1.13 -13.62 -18.26
C SER A 156 1.50 -12.81 -19.50
N SER A 157 0.86 -11.66 -19.71
CA SER A 157 1.10 -10.75 -20.84
C SER A 157 2.49 -10.10 -20.83
N ILE A 158 3.15 -10.05 -19.66
CA ILE A 158 4.52 -9.53 -19.51
C ILE A 158 5.51 -10.60 -18.99
N GLY A 159 5.02 -11.74 -18.51
CA GLY A 159 5.83 -12.88 -18.06
C GLY A 159 6.69 -12.66 -16.81
N THR A 160 6.48 -11.57 -16.08
CA THR A 160 7.32 -11.15 -14.95
C THR A 160 6.50 -10.58 -13.79
N THR A 161 7.13 -10.47 -12.61
CA THR A 161 6.55 -9.83 -11.44
C THR A 161 6.29 -8.35 -11.70
N ILE A 162 5.15 -7.88 -11.19
CA ILE A 162 4.73 -6.49 -11.19
C ILE A 162 4.99 -5.98 -9.78
N ALA A 163 5.87 -4.98 -9.66
CA ALA A 163 6.12 -4.30 -8.40
C ALA A 163 4.79 -3.83 -7.77
N ALA A 164 4.68 -3.89 -6.44
CA ALA A 164 3.48 -3.44 -5.75
C ALA A 164 3.10 -2.02 -6.22
N PRO A 165 1.82 -1.76 -6.53
CA PRO A 165 1.42 -0.45 -7.01
C PRO A 165 1.79 0.60 -5.95
N PRO A 166 2.06 1.84 -6.36
CA PRO A 166 2.13 2.92 -5.41
C PRO A 166 0.75 3.18 -4.82
N THR A 167 0.49 2.58 -3.66
CA THR A 167 -0.50 3.12 -2.72
C THR A 167 0.17 4.33 -2.08
N ASP A 168 -0.09 5.51 -2.59
CA ASP A 168 0.30 6.76 -1.95
C ASP A 168 -0.65 7.08 -0.79
N PHE A 169 -1.89 6.61 -0.83
CA PHE A 169 -2.89 6.77 0.24
C PHE A 169 -2.98 5.62 1.25
N LEU A 170 -3.38 5.96 2.48
CA LEU A 170 -3.95 5.11 3.51
C LEU A 170 -5.25 5.76 4.03
N TYR A 171 -6.35 5.02 4.03
CA TYR A 171 -7.69 5.48 4.44
C TYR A 171 -8.03 5.10 5.90
N PRO A 172 -9.11 5.63 6.50
CA PRO A 172 -9.48 5.34 7.88
C PRO A 172 -9.85 3.86 8.01
N THR A 173 -9.50 3.28 9.17
CA THR A 173 -9.51 1.83 9.47
C THR A 173 -8.44 0.99 8.76
N GLU A 174 -7.72 1.52 7.76
CA GLU A 174 -6.62 0.81 7.12
C GLU A 174 -5.33 0.83 7.97
N SER A 175 -4.44 -0.11 7.69
CA SER A 175 -3.19 -0.28 8.44
C SER A 175 -2.02 -0.72 7.57
N LEU A 176 -0.82 -0.24 7.89
CA LEU A 176 0.44 -0.81 7.41
C LEU A 176 1.01 -1.72 8.49
N ARG A 177 1.08 -3.02 8.19
CA ARG A 177 1.74 -4.06 8.98
C ARG A 177 3.26 -4.06 8.70
N PRO A 178 4.07 -4.79 9.49
CA PRO A 178 5.49 -4.97 9.21
C PRO A 178 5.79 -5.32 7.74
N ASN A 179 6.80 -4.66 7.20
CA ASN A 179 7.29 -4.67 5.82
C ASN A 179 6.35 -4.09 4.75
N GLN A 180 5.13 -3.65 5.10
CA GLN A 180 4.25 -2.92 4.18
C GLN A 180 4.68 -1.45 4.03
N ARG A 181 4.30 -0.82 2.92
CA ARG A 181 4.71 0.54 2.58
C ARG A 181 3.63 1.34 1.86
N LEU A 182 3.71 2.67 1.98
CA LEU A 182 3.22 3.58 0.96
C LEU A 182 4.34 3.88 -0.04
N THR A 183 3.97 4.27 -1.26
CA THR A 183 4.89 4.77 -2.29
C THR A 183 4.24 5.98 -2.94
N SER A 184 4.99 7.07 -3.16
CA SER A 184 4.45 8.27 -3.82
C SER A 184 3.97 7.98 -5.25
N GLY A 185 3.02 8.77 -5.75
CA GLY A 185 2.45 8.58 -7.09
C GLY A 185 3.48 8.66 -8.23
N ASP A 186 4.62 9.32 -8.01
CA ASP A 186 5.77 9.35 -8.93
C ASP A 186 6.81 8.23 -8.72
N GLY A 187 6.58 7.33 -7.77
CA GLY A 187 7.47 6.21 -7.43
C GLY A 187 8.78 6.57 -6.73
N ARG A 188 9.10 7.85 -6.50
CA ARG A 188 10.40 8.29 -5.98
C ARG A 188 10.57 8.15 -4.47
N PHE A 189 9.47 8.09 -3.72
CA PHE A 189 9.47 8.03 -2.26
C PHE A 189 8.69 6.82 -1.77
N THR A 190 9.12 6.24 -0.65
CA THR A 190 8.36 5.21 0.07
C THR A 190 8.30 5.52 1.55
N ALA A 191 7.26 5.05 2.23
CA ALA A 191 7.13 5.12 3.68
C ALA A 191 6.83 3.72 4.19
N VAL A 192 7.81 3.08 4.84
CA VAL A 192 7.80 1.64 5.16
C VAL A 192 7.61 1.46 6.66
N MET A 193 6.64 0.63 7.04
CA MET A 193 6.51 0.12 8.41
C MET A 193 7.48 -1.06 8.55
N GLN A 194 8.70 -0.82 9.01
CA GLN A 194 9.77 -1.82 8.99
C GLN A 194 9.56 -2.96 10.00
N GLY A 195 10.17 -4.12 9.73
CA GLY A 195 10.09 -5.30 10.60
C GLY A 195 10.70 -5.13 12.00
N ASP A 196 11.61 -4.18 12.19
CA ASP A 196 12.18 -3.80 13.50
C ASP A 196 11.22 -2.94 14.36
N GLY A 197 10.11 -2.50 13.77
CA GLY A 197 9.08 -1.68 14.40
C GLY A 197 9.21 -0.18 14.17
N ASN A 198 10.10 0.28 13.30
CA ASN A 198 10.24 1.68 12.94
C ASN A 198 9.41 2.03 11.70
N PHE A 199 8.69 3.16 11.70
CA PHE A 199 8.05 3.68 10.49
C PHE A 199 8.92 4.78 9.87
N VAL A 200 9.41 4.53 8.65
CA VAL A 200 10.52 5.26 8.03
C VAL A 200 10.19 5.69 6.60
N GLY A 201 10.38 6.98 6.33
CA GLY A 201 10.35 7.57 5.01
C GLY A 201 11.69 7.44 4.30
N TYR A 202 11.63 7.06 3.02
CA TYR A 202 12.75 6.95 2.11
C TYR A 202 12.51 7.82 0.88
N GLY A 203 13.58 8.40 0.36
CA GLY A 203 13.64 9.01 -0.97
C GLY A 203 14.81 8.47 -1.77
N PRO A 204 15.12 9.08 -2.93
CA PRO A 204 16.14 8.58 -3.86
C PRO A 204 17.56 8.40 -3.27
N ASN A 205 17.88 9.07 -2.16
CA ASN A 205 19.18 9.04 -1.50
C ASN A 205 19.14 8.37 -0.11
N GLY A 206 18.13 7.54 0.18
CA GLY A 206 17.97 6.84 1.46
C GLY A 206 16.94 7.48 2.40
N VAL A 207 17.13 7.31 3.71
CA VAL A 207 16.18 7.74 4.75
C VAL A 207 16.00 9.26 4.73
N THR A 208 14.75 9.72 4.68
CA THR A 208 14.37 11.14 4.73
C THR A 208 13.84 11.54 6.09
N TRP A 209 13.05 10.67 6.73
CA TRP A 209 12.50 10.85 8.08
C TRP A 209 12.20 9.49 8.73
N SER A 210 12.09 9.46 10.05
CA SER A 210 11.82 8.25 10.83
C SER A 210 11.05 8.63 12.09
N THR A 211 10.05 7.82 12.45
CA THR A 211 9.29 7.96 13.71
C THR A 211 10.11 7.59 14.94
N GLY A 212 11.15 6.76 14.78
CA GLY A 212 12.03 6.32 15.86
C GLY A 212 11.39 5.28 16.78
N THR A 213 10.23 4.73 16.40
CA THR A 213 9.62 3.60 17.11
C THR A 213 10.42 2.33 16.92
N SER A 214 10.30 1.39 17.86
CA SER A 214 10.90 0.06 17.77
C SER A 214 9.99 -0.98 18.41
N GLY A 215 10.20 -2.24 18.05
CA GLY A 215 9.40 -3.38 18.50
C GLY A 215 8.86 -4.20 17.34
N ALA A 216 9.27 -5.48 17.26
CA ALA A 216 8.75 -6.40 16.25
C ALA A 216 7.22 -6.50 16.33
N GLY A 217 6.55 -6.46 15.18
CA GLY A 217 5.09 -6.50 15.10
C GLY A 217 4.38 -5.15 15.27
N ASN A 218 5.09 -4.02 15.39
CA ASN A 218 4.46 -2.70 15.32
C ASN A 218 3.72 -2.53 13.97
N ARG A 219 2.57 -1.84 14.01
CA ARG A 219 1.77 -1.50 12.82
C ARG A 219 1.33 -0.04 12.88
N LEU A 220 1.31 0.66 11.75
CA LEU A 220 0.64 1.95 11.62
C LEU A 220 -0.85 1.70 11.33
N VAL A 221 -1.75 2.44 11.97
CA VAL A 221 -3.19 2.43 11.71
C VAL A 221 -3.64 3.87 11.54
N LEU A 222 -4.37 4.19 10.46
CA LEU A 222 -5.17 5.42 10.42
C LEU A 222 -6.54 5.09 11.03
N GLN A 223 -6.81 5.65 12.20
CA GLN A 223 -8.04 5.36 12.95
C GLN A 223 -9.25 6.05 12.31
N GLU A 224 -10.46 5.57 12.63
CA GLU A 224 -11.72 6.15 12.18
C GLU A 224 -11.91 7.60 12.69
N ASP A 225 -11.29 7.95 13.83
CA ASP A 225 -11.24 9.32 14.35
C ASP A 225 -10.22 10.23 13.62
N GLY A 226 -9.51 9.75 12.60
CA GLY A 226 -8.52 10.54 11.86
C GLY A 226 -7.16 10.72 12.55
N ASN A 227 -6.93 10.05 13.68
CA ASN A 227 -5.61 9.95 14.29
C ASN A 227 -4.79 8.82 13.65
N ALA A 228 -3.54 9.07 13.27
CA ALA A 228 -2.66 8.02 12.78
C ALA A 228 -1.74 7.55 13.91
N VAL A 229 -1.78 6.27 14.25
CA VAL A 229 -1.14 5.70 15.44
C VAL A 229 -0.32 4.47 15.09
N ILE A 230 0.91 4.42 15.61
CA ILE A 230 1.73 3.20 15.59
C ILE A 230 1.42 2.41 16.86
N TYR A 231 0.84 1.22 16.68
CA TYR A 231 0.53 0.29 17.75
C TYR A 231 1.53 -0.84 17.82
N GLY A 232 1.94 -1.22 19.02
CA GLY A 232 2.67 -2.44 19.28
C GLY A 232 1.85 -3.71 19.06
N ALA A 233 2.55 -4.85 19.02
CA ALA A 233 1.93 -6.17 19.02
C ALA A 233 1.08 -6.43 20.28
N ASP A 234 1.43 -5.79 21.40
CA ASP A 234 0.70 -5.75 22.67
C ASP A 234 -0.53 -4.80 22.67
N GLY A 235 -0.77 -4.07 21.58
CA GLY A 235 -1.83 -3.06 21.48
C GLY A 235 -1.51 -1.72 22.14
N SER A 236 -0.31 -1.54 22.71
CA SER A 236 0.10 -0.24 23.26
C SER A 236 0.42 0.77 22.15
N ALA A 237 0.02 2.03 22.32
CA ALA A 237 0.40 3.10 21.40
C ALA A 237 1.89 3.46 21.60
N LYS A 238 2.68 3.41 20.52
CA LYS A 238 4.10 3.77 20.50
C LYS A 238 4.34 5.20 19.99
N TRP A 239 3.47 5.68 19.08
CA TRP A 239 3.51 7.02 18.52
C TRP A 239 2.14 7.39 17.92
N ALA A 240 1.79 8.68 17.85
CA ALA A 240 0.57 9.18 17.22
C ALA A 240 0.77 10.56 16.59
N THR A 241 -0.04 10.91 15.57
CA THR A 241 -0.09 12.27 14.98
C THR A 241 -0.81 13.29 15.85
N GLY A 242 -1.77 12.86 16.68
CA GLY A 242 -2.57 13.73 17.55
C GLY A 242 -3.70 14.47 16.82
N THR A 243 -4.22 13.90 15.73
CA THR A 243 -5.12 14.56 14.75
C THR A 243 -6.59 14.15 14.83
N SER A 244 -7.06 13.80 16.03
CA SER A 244 -8.42 13.32 16.27
C SER A 244 -9.51 14.31 15.84
N GLY A 245 -10.52 13.81 15.13
CA GLY A 245 -11.68 14.57 14.62
C GLY A 245 -11.43 15.34 13.32
N SER A 246 -10.28 15.16 12.65
CA SER A 246 -9.88 16.06 11.55
C SER A 246 -9.25 15.40 10.32
N GLY A 247 -8.95 14.10 10.34
CA GLY A 247 -8.26 13.41 9.22
C GLY A 247 -9.11 12.32 8.58
N VAL A 248 -9.13 12.23 7.25
CA VAL A 248 -9.80 11.13 6.52
C VAL A 248 -8.94 10.45 5.46
N ARG A 249 -7.73 10.94 5.19
CA ARG A 249 -6.73 10.18 4.43
C ARG A 249 -5.33 10.63 4.79
N MET A 250 -4.43 9.67 4.86
CA MET A 250 -2.99 9.88 4.87
C MET A 250 -2.46 9.69 3.45
N ASN A 251 -1.54 10.53 3.00
CA ASN A 251 -0.90 10.46 1.69
C ASN A 251 0.62 10.58 1.82
N LEU A 252 1.39 9.82 1.04
CA LEU A 252 2.81 10.07 0.80
C LEU A 252 2.97 10.86 -0.51
N ASP A 253 3.19 12.16 -0.41
CA ASP A 253 3.24 13.01 -1.60
C ASP A 253 4.54 12.86 -2.40
N ASN A 254 4.52 13.37 -3.64
CA ASN A 254 5.67 13.39 -4.56
C ASN A 254 6.83 14.28 -4.10
N THR A 255 6.80 14.82 -2.88
CA THR A 255 7.91 15.55 -2.25
C THR A 255 8.57 14.74 -1.11
N GLY A 256 8.06 13.53 -0.84
CA GLY A 256 8.51 12.64 0.24
C GLY A 256 7.92 12.97 1.61
N ARG A 257 6.87 13.79 1.66
CA ARG A 257 6.17 14.17 2.89
C ARG A 257 4.96 13.27 3.09
N LEU A 258 4.80 12.77 4.31
CA LEU A 258 3.58 12.12 4.74
C LEU A 258 2.62 13.22 5.22
N VAL A 259 1.43 13.28 4.64
CA VAL A 259 0.43 14.32 4.87
C VAL A 259 -0.84 13.65 5.38
N LEU A 260 -1.50 14.25 6.37
CA LEU A 260 -2.90 13.97 6.65
C LEU A 260 -3.76 15.10 6.09
N TYR A 261 -4.86 14.73 5.45
CA TYR A 261 -5.86 15.62 4.88
C TYR A 261 -7.20 15.49 5.61
N SER A 262 -7.89 16.61 5.76
CA SER A 262 -9.28 16.67 6.23
C SER A 262 -10.29 16.28 5.14
N ILE A 263 -11.57 16.20 5.51
CA ILE A 263 -12.68 16.03 4.56
C ILE A 263 -12.81 17.17 3.54
N GLU A 264 -12.21 18.33 3.80
CA GLU A 264 -12.17 19.50 2.93
C GLU A 264 -10.86 19.60 2.13
N ASP A 265 -10.06 18.53 2.11
CA ASP A 265 -8.72 18.46 1.50
C ASP A 265 -7.72 19.52 2.01
N THR A 266 -7.95 20.03 3.22
CA THR A 266 -6.99 20.89 3.93
C THR A 266 -5.91 20.05 4.61
N VAL A 267 -4.65 20.50 4.55
CA VAL A 267 -3.52 19.85 5.24
C VAL A 267 -3.65 20.08 6.74
N ILE A 268 -3.86 18.99 7.49
CA ILE A 268 -3.98 19.04 8.96
C ILE A 268 -2.69 18.65 9.69
N TRP A 269 -1.83 17.82 9.06
CA TRP A 269 -0.55 17.41 9.63
C TRP A 269 0.44 17.01 8.53
N SER A 270 1.73 17.15 8.83
CA SER A 270 2.86 16.91 7.92
C SER A 270 4.04 16.29 8.65
N SER A 271 4.65 15.24 8.08
CA SER A 271 5.90 14.69 8.59
C SER A 271 7.07 15.67 8.51
N ARG A 272 7.02 16.74 7.68
CA ARG A 272 8.06 17.78 7.66
C ARG A 272 8.14 18.58 8.96
N ILE A 273 7.01 18.74 9.66
CA ILE A 273 6.94 19.49 10.93
C ILE A 273 7.39 18.58 12.09
N ALA A 274 6.92 17.33 12.12
CA ALA A 274 7.27 16.37 13.17
C ALA A 274 8.71 15.83 13.05
N PHE A 275 9.18 15.62 11.83
CA PHE A 275 10.44 14.95 11.50
C PHE A 275 11.17 15.68 10.35
N PRO A 276 11.67 16.91 10.55
CA PRO A 276 12.33 17.68 9.50
C PRO A 276 13.58 16.95 8.98
N SER A 277 13.54 16.60 7.70
CA SER A 277 14.66 15.99 6.97
C SER A 277 15.84 16.95 6.83
N SER A 278 17.03 16.43 6.54
CA SER A 278 18.14 17.26 6.04
C SER A 278 17.96 17.69 4.59
N THR A 279 17.06 17.03 3.83
CA THR A 279 16.93 17.19 2.39
C THR A 279 15.49 17.54 1.94
N LEU A 280 15.37 18.58 1.13
CA LEU A 280 14.18 18.94 0.35
C LEU A 280 14.41 18.53 -1.11
N PHE A 281 13.57 17.68 -1.68
CA PHE A 281 13.65 17.30 -3.10
C PHE A 281 12.72 18.18 -3.94
N ALA A 282 13.15 18.53 -5.14
CA ALA A 282 12.34 19.31 -6.08
C ALA A 282 11.29 18.45 -6.82
N PRO A 283 10.15 19.04 -7.21
CA PRO A 283 9.65 20.36 -6.80
C PRO A 283 9.07 20.31 -5.36
N ALA A 284 9.25 21.37 -4.57
CA ALA A 284 8.68 21.45 -3.23
C ALA A 284 8.61 22.89 -2.68
N ALA A 285 7.89 23.07 -1.57
CA ALA A 285 7.83 24.29 -0.80
C ALA A 285 8.08 24.03 0.70
N LEU A 286 8.46 25.08 1.44
CA LEU A 286 8.45 25.15 2.90
C LEU A 286 7.63 26.38 3.31
N TYR A 287 6.52 26.14 4.00
CA TYR A 287 5.66 27.18 4.56
C TYR A 287 6.14 27.63 5.96
N ALA A 288 5.55 28.70 6.50
CA ALA A 288 5.88 29.21 7.83
C ALA A 288 5.85 28.09 8.91
N GLY A 289 6.95 27.93 9.64
CA GLY A 289 7.17 26.88 10.63
C GLY A 289 7.86 25.61 10.07
N GLU A 290 7.79 25.35 8.76
CA GLU A 290 8.47 24.22 8.14
C GLU A 290 9.97 24.49 7.92
N GLY A 291 10.75 23.41 7.82
CA GLY A 291 12.19 23.53 7.72
C GLY A 291 12.93 22.23 7.42
N LEU A 292 14.26 22.37 7.32
CA LEU A 292 15.22 21.28 7.25
C LEU A 292 16.09 21.27 8.51
N ARG A 293 16.59 20.09 8.89
CA ARG A 293 17.48 19.91 10.03
C ARG A 293 18.70 19.08 9.62
N SER A 294 19.90 19.50 10.02
CA SER A 294 21.13 18.75 9.73
C SER A 294 21.09 17.34 10.35
N GLY A 295 21.84 16.39 9.80
CA GLY A 295 21.87 15.00 10.27
C GLY A 295 22.39 14.87 11.71
N ASN A 296 23.36 15.71 12.09
CA ASN A 296 23.83 15.87 13.47
C ASN A 296 22.87 16.65 14.40
N GLY A 297 21.75 17.14 13.86
CA GLY A 297 20.70 17.86 14.59
C GLY A 297 21.08 19.26 15.10
N ALA A 298 22.29 19.76 14.80
CA ALA A 298 22.85 21.00 15.35
C ALA A 298 22.46 22.27 14.58
N TYR A 299 22.02 22.15 13.33
CA TYR A 299 21.61 23.25 12.46
C TYR A 299 20.19 23.04 11.93
N ARG A 300 19.51 24.16 11.67
CA ARG A 300 18.17 24.18 11.07
C ARG A 300 18.09 25.26 10.01
N ALA A 301 17.34 25.01 8.94
CA ALA A 301 16.89 26.02 7.99
C ALA A 301 15.37 26.10 8.07
N THR A 302 14.82 27.24 8.44
CA THR A 302 13.39 27.37 8.79
C THR A 302 12.76 28.54 8.04
N MET A 303 11.60 28.33 7.45
CA MET A 303 10.77 29.42 6.94
C MET A 303 9.97 30.00 8.11
N GLN A 304 10.18 31.27 8.40
CA GLN A 304 9.60 31.94 9.56
C GLN A 304 8.30 32.68 9.18
N ALA A 305 7.41 32.89 10.16
CA ALA A 305 6.10 33.49 9.94
C ALA A 305 6.15 34.98 9.52
N ASP A 306 7.28 35.64 9.77
CA ASP A 306 7.59 36.98 9.28
C ASP A 306 7.96 37.03 7.79
N GLY A 307 8.07 35.88 7.10
CA GLY A 307 8.47 35.81 5.70
C GLY A 307 9.98 35.67 5.49
N ASN A 308 10.77 35.40 6.54
CA ASN A 308 12.20 35.20 6.42
C ASN A 308 12.59 33.71 6.38
N PHE A 309 13.46 33.31 5.45
CA PHE A 309 14.04 31.97 5.44
C PHE A 309 15.44 32.00 6.05
N VAL A 310 15.60 31.33 7.20
CA VAL A 310 16.76 31.53 8.09
C VAL A 310 17.45 30.20 8.40
N VAL A 311 18.76 30.15 8.16
CA VAL A 311 19.64 29.08 8.63
C VAL A 311 20.22 29.48 9.98
N SER A 312 20.04 28.63 10.99
CA SER A 312 20.47 28.86 12.38
C SER A 312 21.30 27.70 12.92
N GLY A 313 22.35 28.03 13.66
CA GLY A 313 23.10 27.10 14.51
C GLY A 313 22.74 27.24 16.00
N ARG A 314 23.61 26.75 16.88
CA ARG A 314 23.45 26.88 18.35
C ARG A 314 23.53 28.31 18.86
N THR A 315 24.31 29.17 18.21
CA THR A 315 24.60 30.55 18.66
C THR A 315 23.69 31.61 18.04
N GLY A 316 22.75 31.23 17.16
CA GLY A 316 21.85 32.14 16.47
C GLY A 316 21.80 31.91 14.95
N PRO A 317 21.26 32.88 14.19
CA PRO A 317 21.23 32.83 12.73
C PRO A 317 22.65 32.94 12.16
N ILE A 318 22.92 32.17 11.10
CA ILE A 318 24.21 32.16 10.37
C ILE A 318 24.05 32.51 8.89
N TRP A 319 22.84 32.38 8.33
CA TRP A 319 22.47 32.90 7.02
C TRP A 319 20.95 33.18 6.97
N THR A 320 20.53 34.10 6.12
CA THR A 320 19.14 34.57 6.01
C THR A 320 18.88 35.07 4.58
N THR A 321 17.68 34.88 4.05
CA THR A 321 17.26 35.51 2.77
C THR A 321 17.09 37.02 2.91
N GLY A 322 16.87 37.52 4.13
CA GLY A 322 16.68 38.95 4.40
C GLY A 322 15.29 39.46 3.98
N THR A 323 14.37 38.53 3.76
CA THR A 323 12.97 38.79 3.40
C THR A 323 12.12 38.96 4.66
N SER A 324 11.01 39.70 4.55
CA SER A 324 10.15 40.06 5.69
C SER A 324 8.68 40.24 5.31
N THR A 325 8.25 39.55 4.24
CA THR A 325 6.86 39.59 3.77
C THR A 325 6.10 38.41 4.37
N SER A 326 5.33 38.66 5.43
CA SER A 326 4.51 37.62 6.06
C SER A 326 3.58 36.96 5.05
N GLY A 327 3.58 35.63 5.03
CA GLY A 327 2.85 34.82 4.05
C GLY A 327 3.66 34.40 2.82
N ASP A 328 4.89 34.92 2.63
CA ASP A 328 5.84 34.32 1.71
C ASP A 328 6.18 32.88 2.16
N PHE A 329 6.55 32.04 1.20
CA PHE A 329 7.07 30.68 1.43
C PHE A 329 8.35 30.47 0.62
N LEU A 330 9.21 29.56 1.07
CA LEU A 330 10.34 29.09 0.24
C LEU A 330 9.81 28.07 -0.77
N SER A 331 10.20 28.18 -2.04
CA SER A 331 9.99 27.16 -3.06
C SER A 331 11.30 26.74 -3.73
N ILE A 332 11.30 25.52 -4.26
CA ILE A 332 12.26 25.00 -5.24
C ILE A 332 11.47 24.32 -6.35
N ASP A 333 11.62 24.78 -7.59
CA ASP A 333 10.94 24.21 -8.75
C ASP A 333 11.72 23.03 -9.38
N GLU A 334 11.11 22.36 -10.35
CA GLU A 334 11.70 21.23 -11.08
C GLU A 334 13.01 21.57 -11.82
N ASN A 335 13.20 22.85 -12.17
CA ASN A 335 14.37 23.39 -12.88
C ASN A 335 15.46 23.90 -11.91
N GLY A 336 15.23 23.81 -10.60
CA GLY A 336 16.15 24.26 -9.56
C GLY A 336 16.13 25.77 -9.32
N TYR A 337 15.14 26.51 -9.84
CA TYR A 337 14.90 27.88 -9.38
C TYR A 337 14.40 27.83 -7.93
N MET A 338 15.06 28.57 -7.04
CA MET A 338 14.61 28.71 -5.65
C MET A 338 14.20 30.15 -5.39
N ALA A 339 13.09 30.34 -4.67
CA ALA A 339 12.60 31.65 -4.30
C ALA A 339 11.98 31.67 -2.91
N VAL A 340 12.05 32.81 -2.23
CA VAL A 340 11.10 33.18 -1.18
C VAL A 340 10.12 34.16 -1.82
N ALA A 341 8.85 33.77 -1.88
CA ALA A 341 7.84 34.44 -2.69
C ALA A 341 6.43 34.34 -2.11
N GLY A 342 5.60 35.32 -2.45
CA GLY A 342 4.20 35.41 -2.07
C GLY A 342 3.43 36.29 -3.06
N GLN A 343 2.13 36.05 -3.23
CA GLN A 343 1.24 36.84 -4.11
C GLN A 343 1.79 37.09 -5.54
N GLY A 344 2.52 36.12 -6.11
CA GLY A 344 3.09 36.23 -7.46
C GLY A 344 4.38 37.05 -7.58
N ARG A 345 4.99 37.48 -6.46
CA ARG A 345 6.26 38.21 -6.43
C ARG A 345 7.31 37.44 -5.63
N ALA A 346 8.52 37.33 -6.20
CA ALA A 346 9.69 36.86 -5.45
C ALA A 346 10.32 38.02 -4.67
N SER A 347 10.48 37.83 -3.36
CA SER A 347 11.19 38.73 -2.44
C SER A 347 12.69 38.41 -2.42
N TRP A 348 13.05 37.15 -2.63
CA TRP A 348 14.40 36.65 -2.85
C TRP A 348 14.36 35.51 -3.87
N SER A 349 15.36 35.36 -4.73
CA SER A 349 15.49 34.16 -5.57
C SER A 349 16.89 33.91 -6.09
N VAL A 350 17.17 32.67 -6.46
CA VAL A 350 18.41 32.23 -7.09
C VAL A 350 18.14 31.22 -8.20
N LEU A 351 18.90 31.32 -9.28
CA LEU A 351 18.98 30.32 -10.34
C LEU A 351 20.15 29.37 -10.05
N PRO A 352 20.05 28.08 -10.44
CA PRO A 352 21.12 27.13 -10.25
C PRO A 352 22.32 27.48 -11.15
N ARG A 353 23.53 27.35 -10.60
CA ARG A 353 24.79 27.72 -11.26
C ARG A 353 25.02 26.99 -12.58
N TYR A 354 25.51 27.73 -13.57
CA TYR A 354 26.12 27.17 -14.77
C TYR A 354 27.57 26.76 -14.50
N PHE A 355 27.95 25.52 -14.85
CA PHE A 355 29.31 25.02 -14.67
C PHE A 355 30.12 25.19 -15.96
N VAL A 356 31.10 26.10 -15.94
CA VAL A 356 32.07 26.26 -17.03
C VAL A 356 32.72 24.90 -17.34
N ASN A 357 32.77 24.52 -18.62
CA ASN A 357 33.22 23.23 -19.15
C ASN A 357 32.36 21.98 -18.79
N ALA A 358 31.29 22.10 -18.01
CA ALA A 358 30.42 20.98 -17.63
C ALA A 358 28.92 21.23 -17.86
N GLY A 359 28.56 22.35 -18.51
CA GLY A 359 27.19 22.70 -18.88
C GLY A 359 26.33 23.22 -17.71
N PRO A 360 25.02 23.41 -17.93
CA PRO A 360 24.10 23.83 -16.88
C PRO A 360 24.00 22.76 -15.78
N ALA A 361 23.51 23.15 -14.60
CA ALA A 361 22.96 22.21 -13.64
C ALA A 361 21.76 21.47 -14.24
N VAL A 362 21.54 20.22 -13.85
CA VAL A 362 20.46 19.36 -14.41
C VAL A 362 19.58 18.77 -13.31
N PRO A 363 18.28 18.55 -13.54
CA PRO A 363 17.40 17.88 -12.59
C PRO A 363 17.77 16.40 -12.38
N PRO A 364 17.27 15.74 -11.31
CA PRO A 364 16.44 16.31 -10.25
C PRO A 364 17.26 17.13 -9.23
N PHE A 365 16.72 18.29 -8.84
CA PHE A 365 17.35 19.15 -7.83
C PHE A 365 16.95 18.76 -6.40
N ARG A 366 17.82 19.09 -5.45
CA ARG A 366 17.54 19.00 -4.01
C ARG A 366 18.27 20.09 -3.23
N LEU A 367 17.71 20.52 -2.11
CA LEU A 367 18.31 21.45 -1.15
C LEU A 367 18.64 20.69 0.14
N VAL A 368 19.87 20.83 0.64
CA VAL A 368 20.41 20.03 1.75
C VAL A 368 20.98 20.92 2.85
N MET A 369 20.47 20.76 4.07
CA MET A 369 21.02 21.35 5.31
C MET A 369 22.16 20.46 5.82
N GLN A 370 23.40 20.93 5.67
CA GLN A 370 24.60 20.16 5.99
C GLN A 370 25.00 20.27 7.47
N ASP A 371 25.79 19.29 7.92
CA ASP A 371 26.27 19.15 9.30
C ASP A 371 27.30 20.21 9.72
N ASP A 372 27.83 20.99 8.77
CA ASP A 372 28.73 22.12 9.00
C ASP A 372 27.98 23.48 9.07
N GLY A 373 26.66 23.47 8.96
CA GLY A 373 25.81 24.66 8.91
C GLY A 373 25.69 25.32 7.55
N ASN A 374 26.16 24.70 6.47
CA ASN A 374 25.94 25.19 5.11
C ASN A 374 24.62 24.65 4.52
N LEU A 375 23.90 25.48 3.79
CA LEU A 375 22.70 25.08 3.04
C LEU A 375 23.05 25.04 1.56
N VAL A 376 22.99 23.86 0.95
CA VAL A 376 23.51 23.61 -0.40
C VAL A 376 22.43 23.04 -1.31
N GLN A 377 22.24 23.67 -2.46
CA GLN A 377 21.46 23.08 -3.54
C GLN A 377 22.37 22.19 -4.38
N TYR A 378 21.90 20.98 -4.66
CA TYR A 378 22.56 20.01 -5.52
C TYR A 378 21.71 19.67 -6.74
N ASP A 379 22.41 19.47 -7.87
CA ASP A 379 21.83 18.96 -9.11
C ASP A 379 21.74 17.42 -9.11
N GLY A 380 21.13 16.87 -10.17
CA GLY A 380 20.94 15.43 -10.38
C GLY A 380 22.24 14.64 -10.60
N ARG A 381 23.36 15.32 -10.82
CA ARG A 381 24.71 14.73 -10.89
C ARG A 381 25.48 14.89 -9.57
N GLY A 382 24.84 15.42 -8.53
CA GLY A 382 25.46 15.67 -7.23
C GLY A 382 26.41 16.88 -7.19
N ARG A 383 26.36 17.78 -8.18
CA ARG A 383 27.15 19.02 -8.19
C ARG A 383 26.42 20.11 -7.39
N ALA A 384 27.15 20.87 -6.58
CA ALA A 384 26.57 22.00 -5.84
C ALA A 384 26.24 23.15 -6.81
N SER A 385 24.94 23.37 -7.05
CA SER A 385 24.41 24.42 -7.93
C SER A 385 24.18 25.74 -7.21
N TRP A 386 24.04 25.75 -5.88
CA TRP A 386 24.00 26.95 -5.05
C TRP A 386 24.43 26.63 -3.61
N SER A 387 24.91 27.63 -2.86
CA SER A 387 25.39 27.51 -1.48
C SER A 387 25.04 28.79 -0.70
N SER A 388 24.72 28.66 0.59
CA SER A 388 24.51 29.80 1.51
C SER A 388 25.80 30.44 2.02
N ARG A 389 26.95 30.00 1.50
CA ARG A 389 28.32 30.43 1.81
C ARG A 389 29.10 30.55 0.52
#